data_AF-A0A1F8TS46-F1
#
_entry.id   AF-A0A1F8TS46-F1
#
_cell.length_a   1.000
_cell.length_b   1.000
_cell.length_c   1.000
_cell.angle_alpha   90.00
_cell.angle_beta   90.00
_cell.angle_gamma   90.00
#
_symmetry.space_group_name_H-M   'P 1'
#
loop_
_entity.id
_entity.type
_entity.pdbx_description
1 polymer ?
#
loop_
_entity_poly.entity_id
_entity_poly.type
_entity_poly.pdbx_seq_one_letter_code
_entity_poly.pdbx_strand_id
1 'polypeptide(L)' 'MVSTDPSIQLVSYTYHYMRADETMIFRYDDADHFSKLPSAPHHKHVGENEVIAADAPDLQFVLKEIEALIG' A
#
# COMPACT_ATOMS: atom_id res chain seq x y z
N MET A 1 20.91 -26.74 17.56
CA MET A 1 19.99 -26.91 16.42
C MET A 1 19.76 -25.53 15.84
N VAL A 2 20.31 -25.27 14.65
CA VAL A 2 20.06 -24.01 13.93
C VAL A 2 18.95 -24.31 12.94
N SER A 3 17.78 -23.70 13.14
CA SER A 3 16.72 -23.70 12.14
C SER A 3 17.18 -22.83 10.97
N THR A 4 17.48 -23.43 9.83
CA THR A 4 17.83 -22.74 8.59
C THR A 4 16.62 -22.69 7.67
N ASP A 5 15.48 -22.23 8.17
CA ASP A 5 14.33 -21.96 7.30
C ASP A 5 14.44 -20.50 6.82
N PRO A 6 14.69 -20.25 5.52
CA PRO A 6 14.72 -18.88 5.02
C PRO A 6 13.33 -18.26 5.15
N SER A 7 13.18 -17.34 6.11
CA SER A 7 11.96 -16.54 6.25
C SER A 7 11.80 -15.64 5.03
N ILE A 8 10.61 -15.64 4.43
CA ILE A 8 10.25 -14.65 3.40
C ILE A 8 10.20 -13.27 4.06
N GLN A 9 11.00 -12.35 3.54
CA GLN A 9 11.02 -10.95 3.96
C GLN A 9 10.38 -10.08 2.89
N LEU A 10 9.40 -9.27 3.28
CA LEU A 10 8.88 -8.20 2.43
C LEU A 10 9.91 -7.06 2.40
N VAL A 11 10.47 -6.78 1.22
CA VAL A 11 11.48 -5.72 1.04
C VAL A 11 10.84 -4.39 0.62
N SER A 12 9.80 -4.45 -0.21
CA SER A 12 8.99 -3.30 -0.60
C SER A 12 7.63 -3.75 -1.14
N TYR A 13 6.67 -2.83 -1.25
CA TYR A 13 5.38 -3.12 -1.86
C TYR A 13 4.77 -1.93 -2.61
N THR A 14 3.86 -2.24 -3.54
CA THR A 14 2.97 -1.25 -4.14
C THR A 14 1.66 -1.93 -4.50
N TYR A 15 0.55 -1.38 -4.00
CA TYR A 15 -0.80 -1.77 -4.37
C TYR A 15 -1.49 -0.59 -5.02
N HIS A 16 -1.64 -0.61 -6.34
CA HIS A 16 -2.23 0.49 -7.12
C HIS A 16 -3.59 0.06 -7.68
N TYR A 17 -4.65 0.77 -7.30
CA TYR A 17 -5.98 0.61 -7.86
C TYR A 17 -6.37 1.84 -8.70
N MET A 18 -6.71 1.60 -9.97
CA MET A 18 -7.00 2.65 -10.95
C MET A 18 -8.16 2.23 -11.87
N ARG A 19 -8.74 3.22 -12.55
CA ARG A 19 -9.73 3.00 -13.61
C ARG A 19 -9.07 2.53 -14.90
N ALA A 20 -9.90 2.11 -15.86
CA ALA A 20 -9.46 1.71 -17.20
C ALA A 20 -8.83 2.85 -18.00
N ASP A 21 -9.13 4.11 -17.65
CA ASP A 21 -8.54 5.32 -18.24
C ASP A 21 -7.28 5.80 -17.48
N GLU A 22 -6.69 4.94 -16.64
CA GLU A 22 -5.50 5.20 -15.83
C GLU A 22 -5.69 6.23 -14.71
N THR A 23 -6.90 6.72 -14.48
CA THR A 23 -7.17 7.60 -13.32
C THR A 23 -6.93 6.81 -12.03
N MET A 24 -6.01 7.27 -11.18
CA MET A 24 -5.73 6.65 -9.89
C MET A 24 -6.94 6.80 -8.96
N ILE A 25 -7.37 5.70 -8.35
CA ILE A 25 -8.36 5.72 -7.27
C ILE A 25 -7.61 5.78 -5.94
N PHE A 26 -6.71 4.84 -5.70
CA PHE A 26 -5.76 4.91 -4.59
C PHE A 26 -4.51 4.08 -4.86
N ARG A 27 -3.44 4.37 -4.12
CA ARG A 27 -2.25 3.53 -4.07
C ARG A 27 -1.71 3.43 -2.64
N TYR A 28 -1.33 2.25 -2.20
CA TYR A 28 -0.47 2.07 -1.03
C TYR A 28 0.94 1.71 -1.49
N ASP A 29 1.95 2.37 -0.94
CA ASP A 29 3.35 2.01 -1.14
C ASP A 29 4.22 2.44 0.06
N ASP A 30 5.48 2.01 0.04
CA ASP A 30 6.47 2.25 1.10
C ASP A 30 7.72 2.99 0.60
N ALA A 31 7.60 3.78 -0.47
CA ALA A 31 8.72 4.60 -0.92
C ALA A 31 9.04 5.70 0.11
N ASP A 32 10.31 5.79 0.54
CA ASP A 32 10.77 6.71 1.59
C ASP A 32 10.91 8.17 1.09
N HIS A 33 9.77 8.84 0.91
CA HIS A 33 9.72 10.24 0.46
C HIS A 33 8.72 11.12 1.24
N PHE A 34 7.95 10.54 2.16
CA PHE A 34 7.02 11.26 3.05
C PHE A 34 7.39 11.12 4.54
N SER A 35 8.65 11.43 4.87
CA SER A 35 9.22 11.27 6.22
C SER A 35 8.51 12.04 7.36
N LYS A 36 7.58 12.95 7.04
CA LYS A 36 6.78 13.69 8.02
C LYS A 36 5.48 12.97 8.41
N LEU A 37 5.08 11.94 7.69
CA LEU A 37 3.90 11.15 8.06
C LEU A 37 4.22 10.28 9.28
N PRO A 38 3.29 10.14 10.23
CA PRO A 38 3.49 9.27 11.39
C PRO A 38 3.67 7.79 11.02
N SER A 39 3.20 7.37 9.85
CA SER A 39 3.32 6.00 9.33
C SER A 39 4.51 5.79 8.39
N ALA A 40 5.40 6.78 8.23
CA ALA A 40 6.50 6.69 7.27
C ALA A 40 7.35 5.40 7.48
N PRO A 41 7.76 4.70 6.40
CA PRO A 41 7.63 5.12 4.99
C PRO A 41 6.27 4.80 4.37
N HIS A 42 5.39 4.10 5.09
CA HIS A 42 4.09 3.66 4.60
C HIS A 42 3.13 4.83 4.47
N HIS A 43 2.46 4.89 3.32
CA HIS A 43 1.47 5.92 3.04
C HIS A 43 0.47 5.43 2.01
N LYS A 44 -0.61 6.20 1.87
CA LYS A 44 -1.63 5.98 0.86
C LYS A 44 -1.85 7.24 0.04
N HIS A 45 -1.77 7.12 -1.27
CA HIS A 45 -2.28 8.10 -2.22
C HIS A 45 -3.80 7.92 -2.37
N VAL A 46 -4.55 9.01 -2.25
CA VAL A 46 -6.01 9.05 -2.47
C VAL A 46 -6.28 9.95 -3.67
N GLY A 47 -6.61 9.35 -4.81
CA GLY A 47 -6.58 10.04 -6.10
C GLY A 47 -5.19 10.60 -6.44
N GLU A 48 -5.18 11.65 -7.26
CA GLU A 48 -3.93 12.21 -7.84
C GLU A 48 -3.17 13.16 -6.91
N ASN A 49 -3.84 13.78 -5.94
CA ASN A 49 -3.31 14.97 -5.24
C ASN A 49 -3.22 14.83 -3.72
N GLU A 50 -3.73 13.75 -3.15
CA GLU A 50 -3.78 13.57 -1.71
C GLU A 50 -2.91 12.39 -1.28
N VAL A 51 -2.16 12.60 -0.20
CA VAL A 51 -1.36 11.56 0.46
C VAL A 51 -1.69 11.61 1.94
N ILE A 52 -2.05 10.46 2.50
CA ILE A 52 -2.39 10.30 3.91
C ILE A 52 -1.49 9.27 4.58
N ALA A 53 -1.35 9.40 5.89
CA ALA A 53 -0.75 8.37 6.72
C ALA A 53 -1.61 7.11 6.68
N ALA A 54 -0.96 5.96 6.47
CA ALA A 54 -1.58 4.65 6.46
C ALA A 54 -0.54 3.59 6.80
N ASP A 55 -0.93 2.60 7.60
CA ASP A 55 -0.10 1.42 7.84
C ASP A 55 0.02 0.57 6.57
N ALA A 56 1.04 -0.28 6.51
CA ALA A 56 1.21 -1.23 5.42
C ALA A 56 0.04 -2.24 5.38
N PRO A 57 -0.79 -2.27 4.32
CA PRO A 57 -1.84 -3.25 4.21
C PRO A 57 -1.29 -4.57 3.68
N ASP A 58 -1.99 -5.67 3.94
CA ASP A 58 -1.83 -6.88 3.15
C ASP A 58 -2.74 -6.85 1.90
N LEU A 59 -2.53 -7.79 0.99
CA LEU A 59 -3.34 -7.87 -0.24
C LEU A 59 -4.83 -8.11 0.06
N GLN A 60 -5.17 -8.85 1.10
CA GLN A 60 -6.56 -9.14 1.43
C GLN A 60 -7.30 -7.89 1.89
N PHE A 61 -6.65 -7.02 2.67
CA PHE A 61 -7.17 -5.72 3.07
C PHE A 61 -7.45 -4.85 1.83
N VAL A 62 -6.48 -4.76 0.91
CA VAL A 62 -6.64 -3.98 -0.32
C VAL A 62 -7.82 -4.49 -1.16
N LEU A 63 -7.95 -5.82 -1.33
CA LEU A 63 -9.04 -6.40 -2.09
C LEU A 63 -10.41 -6.12 -1.44
N LYS A 64 -10.52 -6.17 -0.11
CA LYS A 64 -11.75 -5.79 0.60
C LYS A 64 -12.09 -4.32 0.45
N GLU A 65 -11.08 -3.45 0.42
CA GLU A 65 -11.29 -2.03 0.16
C GLU A 65 -11.79 -1.81 -1.28
N ILE A 66 -11.22 -2.51 -2.27
CA ILE A 66 -11.71 -2.47 -3.65
C ILE A 66 -13.15 -2.98 -3.74
N GLU A 67 -13.45 -4.12 -3.11
CA GLU A 67 -14.81 -4.68 -3.02
C GLU A 67 -15.79 -3.65 -2.46
N ALA A 68 -15.46 -3.00 -1.33
CA ALA A 68 -16.30 -1.96 -0.73
C ALA A 68 -16.54 -0.73 -1.63
N LEU A 69 -15.63 -0.45 -2.58
CA LEU A 69 -15.79 0.65 -3.54
C LEU A 69 -16.65 0.26 -4.76
N ILE A 70 -16.69 -1.02 -5.12
CA ILE A 70 -17.39 -1.49 -6.32
C ILE A 70 -18.72 -2.22 -6.03
N GLY A 71 -18.91 -2.77 -4.83
CA GLY A 71 -20.10 -3.53 -4.41
C GLY A 71 -19.77 -4.90 -3.86
#